data_AF-A0A920V7F6-F1
#
_entry.id   AF-A0A920V7F6-F1
#
_cell.length_a   1.000
_cell.length_b   1.000
_cell.length_c   1.000
_cell.angle_alpha   90.00
_cell.angle_beta   90.00
_cell.angle_gamma   90.00
#
_symmetry.space_group_name_H-M   'P 1'
#
loop_
_entity.id
_entity.type
_entity.pdbx_description
1 polymer ?
#
loop_
_entity_poly.entity_id
_entity_poly.type
_entity_poly.pdbx_seq_one_letter_code
_entity_poly.pdbx_strand_id
1 'polypeptide(L)'
;MEMHFGMRPSVKLITQVFLAFASVFFLFSSILSPIETELVIPYTNNLTLQMGWLFVPFSIFVIVGSSNAVNLTDGLDGLAIMPQL
;
A
#
# COMPACT_ATOMS: atom_id res chain seq x y z
N MET A 1 16.94 11.67 29.66
CA MET A 1 16.10 11.51 28.46
C MET A 1 16.91 10.69 27.49
N GLU A 2 16.62 9.38 27.40
CA GLU A 2 17.31 8.50 26.46
C GLU A 2 16.83 8.83 25.04
N MET A 3 17.75 9.29 24.19
CA MET A 3 17.47 9.57 22.79
C MET A 3 17.43 8.24 22.03
N HIS A 4 16.24 7.68 21.83
CA HIS A 4 16.07 6.56 20.92
C HIS A 4 16.16 7.08 19.48
N PHE A 5 17.30 6.88 18.84
CA PHE A 5 17.45 7.17 17.42
C PHE A 5 16.55 6.21 16.62
N GLY A 6 15.54 6.77 15.97
CA GLY A 6 14.67 6.02 15.05
C GLY A 6 15.44 5.47 13.85
N MET A 7 14.86 4.45 13.19
CA MET A 7 15.42 3.92 11.95
C MET A 7 15.55 5.02 10.90
N ARG A 8 16.66 5.02 10.14
CA ARG A 8 16.86 5.98 9.04
C ARG A 8 15.69 5.90 8.06
N PRO A 9 15.07 7.04 7.64
CA PRO A 9 13.90 7.02 6.75
C PRO A 9 14.11 6.24 5.45
N SER A 10 15.31 6.31 4.87
CA SER A 10 15.66 5.56 3.66
C SER A 10 15.65 4.05 3.89
N VAL A 11 16.10 3.57 5.05
CA VAL A 11 16.10 2.13 5.39
C VAL A 11 14.67 1.65 5.59
N LYS A 12 13.83 2.44 6.26
CA LYS A 12 12.38 2.18 6.40
C LYS A 12 11.72 2.05 5.02
N LEU A 13 11.94 3.04 4.13
CA LEU A 13 11.33 3.06 2.81
C LEU A 13 11.80 1.89 1.93
N ILE A 14 13.11 1.58 1.90
CA ILE A 14 13.65 0.45 1.12
C ILE A 14 13.04 -0.87 1.60
N THR A 15 12.95 -1.04 2.92
CA THR A 15 12.37 -2.26 3.51
C THR A 15 10.89 -2.39 3.17
N GLN A 16 10.12 -1.29 3.23
CA GLN A 16 8.71 -1.27 2.83
C GLN A 16 8.53 -1.60 1.34
N VAL A 17 9.33 -1.00 0.45
CA VAL A 17 9.27 -1.26 -1.00
C VAL A 17 9.64 -2.71 -1.30
N PHE A 18 10.67 -3.25 -0.66
CA PHE A 18 11.07 -4.64 -0.83
C PHE A 18 9.96 -5.61 -0.40
N LEU A 19 9.37 -5.39 0.78
CA LEU A 19 8.30 -6.23 1.29
C LEU A 19 7.04 -6.14 0.40
N ALA A 20 6.67 -4.93 -0.01
CA ALA A 20 5.56 -4.71 -0.93
C ALA A 20 5.80 -5.40 -2.28
N PHE A 21 7.02 -5.31 -2.84
CA PHE A 21 7.38 -5.99 -4.07
C PHE A 21 7.27 -7.51 -3.92
N ALA A 22 7.80 -8.10 -2.84
CA ALA A 22 7.71 -9.53 -2.60
C ALA A 22 6.26 -10.02 -2.49
N SER A 23 5.41 -9.30 -1.75
CA SER A 23 3.98 -9.61 -1.62
C SER A 23 3.25 -9.49 -2.96
N VAL A 24 3.45 -8.40 -3.70
CA VAL A 24 2.78 -8.17 -4.99
C VAL A 24 3.27 -9.15 -6.05
N PHE A 25 4.55 -9.48 -6.07
CA PHE A 25 5.11 -10.49 -6.98
C PHE A 25 4.51 -11.88 -6.71
N PHE A 26 4.36 -12.26 -5.44
CA PHE A 26 3.70 -13.51 -5.06
C PHE A 26 2.24 -13.53 -5.53
N LEU A 27 1.48 -12.46 -5.30
CA LEU A 27 0.09 -12.34 -5.75
C LEU A 27 -0.01 -12.39 -7.28
N PHE A 28 0.82 -11.62 -7.99
CA PHE A 28 0.82 -11.54 -9.44
C PHE A 28 1.19 -12.89 -10.09
N SER A 29 2.09 -13.65 -9.46
CA SER A 29 2.44 -15.00 -9.92
C SER A 29 1.36 -16.05 -9.64
N SER A 30 0.39 -15.74 -8.78
CA SER A 30 -0.71 -16.63 -8.39
C SER A 30 -2.01 -16.36 -9.13
N ILE A 31 -1.99 -15.46 -10.12
CA ILE A 31 -3.18 -15.09 -10.92
C ILE A 31 -3.64 -16.30 -11.75
N LEU A 32 -4.93 -16.62 -11.64
CA LEU A 32 -5.62 -17.67 -12.40
C LEU A 32 -6.58 -17.08 -13.44
N SER A 33 -6.99 -15.83 -13.28
CA SER A 33 -7.94 -15.16 -14.18
C SER A 33 -7.61 -13.67 -14.38
N PRO A 34 -7.84 -13.08 -15.57
CA PRO A 34 -7.60 -11.66 -15.81
C PRO A 34 -8.29 -10.73 -14.80
N ILE A 35 -9.45 -11.12 -14.28
CA ILE A 35 -10.27 -10.32 -13.35
C ILE A 35 -9.51 -9.95 -12.07
N GLU A 36 -8.50 -10.72 -11.67
CA GLU A 36 -7.72 -10.47 -10.46
C GLU A 36 -6.78 -9.26 -10.57
N THR A 37 -6.61 -8.72 -11.79
CA THR A 37 -5.86 -7.47 -12.04
C THR A 37 -6.76 -6.34 -12.52
N GLU A 38 -8.08 -6.47 -12.38
CA GLU A 38 -9.01 -5.40 -12.68
C GLU A 38 -9.09 -4.39 -11.53
N LEU A 39 -8.95 -3.10 -11.87
CA LEU A 39 -9.23 -2.00 -10.96
C LEU A 39 -10.71 -1.62 -11.09
N VAL A 40 -11.49 -1.92 -10.05
CA VAL A 40 -12.90 -1.55 -9.99
C VAL A 40 -13.04 -0.06 -9.66
N ILE A 41 -13.79 0.68 -10.48
CA ILE A 41 -14.08 2.08 -10.23
C ILE A 41 -15.38 2.19 -9.43
N PRO A 42 -15.34 2.69 -8.18
CA PRO A 42 -16.55 2.77 -7.35
C PRO A 42 -17.56 3.76 -7.95
N TYR A 43 -18.83 3.56 -7.62
CA TYR A 43 -19.97 4.40 -8.07
C TYR A 43 -20.16 4.43 -9.60
N THR A 44 -19.70 3.40 -10.29
CA THR A 44 -19.92 3.20 -11.74
C THR A 44 -20.72 1.92 -12.00
N ASN A 45 -21.30 1.80 -13.20
CA ASN A 45 -22.03 0.61 -13.64
C ASN A 45 -21.06 -0.52 -14.05
N ASN A 46 -20.33 -1.09 -13.09
CA ASN A 46 -19.30 -2.12 -13.32
C ASN A 46 -18.18 -1.71 -14.27
N LEU A 47 -17.79 -0.43 -14.24
CA LEU A 47 -16.61 -0.01 -14.99
C LEU A 47 -15.38 -0.55 -14.26
N THR A 48 -14.67 -1.45 -14.92
CA THR A 48 -13.37 -1.95 -14.47
C THR A 48 -12.30 -1.61 -15.48
N LEU A 49 -11.08 -1.37 -14.97
CA LEU A 49 -9.90 -1.14 -15.80
C LEU A 49 -8.96 -2.33 -15.66
N GLN A 50 -8.71 -3.05 -16.75
CA GLN A 50 -7.72 -4.11 -16.78
C GLN A 50 -6.31 -3.53 -16.61
N MET A 51 -5.64 -3.77 -15.48
CA MET A 51 -4.33 -3.17 -15.19
C MET A 51 -3.18 -3.92 -15.86
N GLY A 52 -3.31 -5.24 -16.02
CA GLY A 52 -2.23 -6.10 -16.53
C GLY A 52 -0.92 -5.86 -15.75
N TRP A 53 0.17 -5.58 -16.46
CA TRP A 53 1.48 -5.31 -15.84
C TRP A 53 1.51 -4.06 -14.95
N LEU A 54 0.63 -3.07 -15.18
CA LEU A 54 0.55 -1.87 -14.37
C LEU A 54 0.09 -2.17 -12.93
N PHE A 55 -0.54 -3.32 -12.72
CA PHE A 55 -0.95 -3.80 -11.40
C PHE A 55 0.21 -3.84 -10.41
N VAL A 56 1.40 -4.23 -10.87
CA VAL A 56 2.58 -4.41 -10.01
C VAL A 56 3.09 -3.07 -9.42
N PRO A 57 3.51 -2.09 -10.23
CA PRO A 57 3.97 -0.80 -9.69
C PRO A 57 2.85 -0.03 -8.98
N PHE A 58 1.59 -0.14 -9.43
CA PHE A 58 0.46 0.50 -8.77
C PHE A 58 0.22 -0.07 -7.37
N SER A 59 0.18 -1.40 -7.22
CA SER A 59 -0.03 -2.04 -5.92
C SER A 59 1.09 -1.72 -4.94
N ILE A 60 2.35 -1.72 -5.40
CA ILE A 60 3.49 -1.32 -4.56
C ILE A 60 3.34 0.12 -4.09
N PHE A 61 2.96 1.04 -4.99
CA PHE A 61 2.71 2.44 -4.63
C PHE A 61 1.59 2.58 -3.60
N VAL A 62 0.47 1.87 -3.77
CA VAL A 62 -0.66 1.92 -2.82
C VAL A 62 -0.27 1.35 -1.45
N ILE A 63 0.44 0.23 -1.39
CA ILE A 63 0.88 -0.39 -0.13
C ILE A 63 1.85 0.52 0.62
N VAL A 64 2.91 1.00 -0.05
CA VAL A 64 3.92 1.86 0.58
C VAL A 64 3.31 3.23 0.91
N GLY A 65 2.51 3.79 0.01
CA GLY A 65 1.85 5.08 0.17
C GLY A 65 0.89 5.09 1.36
N SER A 66 0.01 4.09 1.47
CA SER A 66 -0.93 3.97 2.59
C SER A 66 -0.22 3.79 3.93
N SER A 67 0.82 2.93 3.99
CA SER A 67 1.61 2.73 5.21
C SER A 67 2.28 4.02 5.71
N ASN A 68 2.76 4.86 4.79
CA ASN A 68 3.35 6.16 5.15
C ASN A 68 2.28 7.22 5.45
N ALA A 69 1.16 7.23 4.72
CA ALA A 69 0.06 8.16 4.95
C ALA A 69 -0.53 8.04 6.35
N VAL A 70 -0.77 6.81 6.83
CA VAL A 70 -1.25 6.55 8.20
C VAL A 70 -0.25 7.09 9.23
N ASN A 71 1.05 6.84 9.04
CA ASN A 71 2.09 7.32 9.94
C ASN A 71 2.21 8.86 9.97
N LEU A 72 1.90 9.52 8.85
CA LEU A 72 1.85 10.99 8.77
C LEU A 72 0.62 11.57 9.48
N THR A 73 -0.50 10.86 9.50
CA THR A 73 -1.73 11.30 10.17
C THR A 73 -1.81 10.93 11.65
N ASP A 74 -1.02 9.95 12.10
CA ASP A 74 -1.01 9.45 13.49
C ASP A 74 -0.01 10.19 14.41
N GLY A 75 0.65 11.25 13.91
CA GLY A 75 1.68 12.00 14.66
C GLY A 75 1.17 12.86 15.83
N LEU A 76 -0.14 12.83 16.11
CA LEU A 76 -0.78 13.47 17.25
C LEU A 76 -1.46 12.36 18.06
N ASP A 77 -0.89 11.98 19.21
CA ASP A 77 -1.24 10.82 20.05
C ASP A 77 -2.70 10.33 19.90
N GLY A 78 -2.92 9.34 19.02
CA GLY A 78 -4.15 8.54 18.95
C GLY A 78 -5.18 8.90 17.88
N LEU A 79 -4.92 9.84 16.96
CA LEU A 79 -5.93 10.21 15.95
C LEU A 79 -6.20 9.12 14.89
N ALA A 80 -5.24 8.24 14.59
CA ALA A 80 -5.47 7.16 13.61
C ALA A 80 -6.39 6.03 14.13
N ILE A 81 -6.73 6.03 15.42
CA ILE A 81 -7.56 4.99 16.07
C ILE A 81 -8.94 5.54 16.45
N MET A 82 -9.19 6.85 16.36
CA MET A 82 -10.49 7.40 16.78
C MET A 82 -11.61 6.97 15.83
N PRO A 83 -12.73 6.40 16.33
CA PRO A 83 -13.88 6.11 15.49
C PRO A 83 -14.46 7.44 14.99
N GLN A 84 -14.43 7.67 13.68
CA GLN A 84 -15.20 8.74 13.05
C GLN A 84 -16.59 8.16 12.75
N LEU A 85 -17.43 8.12 13.79
CA LEU A 85 -18.87 7.96 13.68
C LEU A 85 -19.53 9.32 13.89
#